data_AF-X0SFH5-F1
#
_entry.id   AF-X0SFH5-F1
#
_cell.length_a   1.000
_cell.length_b   1.000
_cell.length_c   1.000
_cell.angle_alpha   90.00
_cell.angle_beta   90.00
_cell.angle_gamma   90.00
#
_symmetry.space_group_name_H-M   'P 1'
#
loop_
_entity.id
_entity.type
_entity.pdbx_description
1 polymer ?
#
loop_
_entity_poly.entity_id
_entity_poly.type
_entity_poly.pdbx_seq_one_letter_code
_entity_poly.pdbx_strand_id
1 'polypeptide(L)'
;MGIVMLLAKSIASDLIDTLTAKTVEGIVHSVFDQACNIQLDRNSLVTLISSKLPNYPAAIKLDITEDQKLCSFGFKVGTKAIVNKDEIKIPEICISIKLTGAKVWDSSPLFFRSTVSEEILNKNIEKIRDLTLKYGEMEGIASILDGDKVANHYKNFIINSVKRLTRGISDFDYKETAEASKRLIGLGPGLTPAADDFLLGILASLYYIGYYFGNHLENLK
;
A
#
# COMPACT_ATOMS: atom_id res chain seq x y z
N MET A 1 27.77 4.83 -27.29
CA MET A 1 26.66 5.53 -26.61
C MET A 1 27.17 6.03 -25.27
N GLY A 2 26.86 7.28 -24.89
CA GLY A 2 27.21 7.79 -23.56
C GLY A 2 26.37 7.13 -22.47
N ILE A 3 26.89 7.07 -21.25
CA ILE A 3 26.12 6.59 -20.10
C ILE A 3 25.07 7.64 -19.76
N VAL A 4 23.80 7.22 -19.71
CA VAL A 4 22.70 8.04 -19.20
C VAL A 4 22.70 7.93 -17.67
N MET A 5 22.94 9.06 -17.02
CA MET A 5 22.90 9.17 -15.56
C MET A 5 21.50 9.63 -15.13
N LEU A 6 20.83 8.82 -14.32
CA LEU A 6 19.59 9.17 -13.63
C LEU A 6 19.86 9.35 -12.14
N LEU A 7 19.05 10.16 -11.47
CA LEU A 7 19.14 10.39 -10.04
C LEU A 7 17.91 9.79 -9.35
N ALA A 8 18.09 9.24 -8.15
CA ALA A 8 16.99 8.90 -7.28
C ALA A 8 16.59 10.13 -6.44
N LYS A 9 15.30 10.43 -6.42
CA LYS A 9 14.69 11.48 -5.59
C LYS A 9 14.36 10.98 -4.20
N SER A 10 13.81 9.76 -4.10
CA SER A 10 13.55 9.12 -2.82
C SER A 10 13.64 7.59 -2.89
N ILE A 11 13.96 6.96 -1.76
CA ILE A 11 14.10 5.52 -1.60
C ILE A 11 13.22 5.08 -0.43
N ALA A 12 12.40 4.05 -0.62
CA ALA A 12 11.60 3.48 0.44
C ALA A 12 12.50 2.88 1.54
N SER A 13 12.16 3.14 2.81
CA SER A 13 12.99 2.76 3.96
C SER A 13 13.24 1.25 4.08
N ASP A 14 12.29 0.44 3.64
CA ASP A 14 12.37 -1.02 3.63
C ASP A 14 13.38 -1.58 2.60
N LEU A 15 13.85 -0.75 1.66
CA LEU A 15 14.95 -1.11 0.76
C LEU A 15 16.34 -0.87 1.34
N ILE A 16 16.48 -0.12 2.43
CA ILE A 16 17.80 0.28 2.96
C ILE A 16 18.61 -0.95 3.36
N ASP A 17 17.99 -1.96 3.96
CA ASP A 17 18.65 -3.20 4.35
C ASP A 17 19.01 -4.08 3.13
N THR A 18 18.26 -3.94 2.03
CA THR A 18 18.54 -4.62 0.77
C THR A 18 19.70 -3.96 0.02
N LEU A 19 19.75 -2.63 0.07
CA LEU A 19 20.75 -1.79 -0.59
C LEU A 19 22.02 -1.67 0.26
N THR A 20 22.81 -2.75 0.28
CA THR A 20 24.06 -2.80 1.07
C THR A 20 25.28 -2.32 0.28
N ALA A 21 26.42 -2.16 0.96
CA ALA A 21 27.69 -1.88 0.28
C ALA A 21 28.15 -3.03 -0.64
N LYS A 22 27.67 -4.26 -0.40
CA LYS A 22 27.96 -5.40 -1.27
C LYS A 22 27.12 -5.27 -2.53
N THR A 23 27.78 -5.47 -3.66
CA THR A 23 27.09 -5.50 -4.96
C THR A 23 26.32 -6.81 -5.12
N VAL A 24 25.07 -6.69 -5.57
CA VAL A 24 24.14 -7.78 -5.85
C VAL A 24 23.72 -7.71 -7.31
N GLU A 25 23.66 -8.86 -7.98
CA GLU A 25 23.11 -8.94 -9.32
C GLU A 25 21.58 -9.01 -9.26
N GLY A 26 20.93 -8.35 -10.20
CA GLY A 26 19.49 -8.45 -10.40
C GLY A 26 19.13 -8.59 -11.87
N ILE A 27 17.86 -8.87 -12.12
CA ILE A 27 17.30 -9.02 -13.46
C ILE A 27 16.07 -8.13 -13.53
N VAL A 28 15.95 -7.34 -14.60
CA VAL A 28 14.72 -6.62 -14.90
C VAL A 28 13.61 -7.64 -15.11
N HIS A 29 12.66 -7.69 -14.18
CA HIS A 29 11.58 -8.66 -14.15
C HIS A 29 10.39 -8.19 -14.99
N SER A 30 9.99 -6.93 -14.85
CA SER A 30 8.85 -6.36 -15.58
C SER A 30 9.02 -4.86 -15.79
N VAL A 31 8.57 -4.36 -16.94
CA VAL A 31 8.70 -2.95 -17.32
C VAL A 31 7.33 -2.42 -17.73
N PHE A 32 6.95 -1.29 -17.14
CA PHE A 32 5.72 -0.56 -17.41
C PHE A 32 6.05 0.89 -17.79
N ASP A 33 5.02 1.66 -18.13
CA ASP A 33 5.18 3.09 -18.45
C ASP A 33 5.76 3.88 -17.26
N GLN A 34 5.35 3.56 -16.03
CA GLN A 34 5.68 4.34 -14.84
C GLN A 34 6.45 3.55 -13.77
N ALA A 35 6.67 2.24 -13.98
CA ALA A 35 7.39 1.38 -13.06
C ALA A 35 8.32 0.40 -13.80
N CYS A 36 9.46 0.06 -13.20
CA CYS A 36 10.37 -0.98 -13.68
C CYS A 36 10.83 -1.81 -12.48
N ASN A 37 10.47 -3.09 -12.46
CA ASN A 37 10.77 -3.98 -11.35
C ASN A 37 12.07 -4.75 -11.65
N ILE A 38 13.00 -4.70 -10.70
CA ILE A 38 14.26 -5.44 -10.74
C ILE A 38 14.21 -6.49 -9.63
N GLN A 39 14.33 -7.76 -10.01
CA GLN A 39 14.41 -8.88 -9.09
C GLN A 39 15.88 -9.12 -8.72
N LEU A 40 16.22 -9.16 -7.44
CA LEU A 40 17.59 -9.44 -6.99
C LEU A 40 17.78 -10.94 -6.70
N ASP A 41 17.01 -11.47 -5.76
CA ASP A 41 16.90 -12.92 -5.49
C ASP A 41 15.47 -13.42 -5.74
N ARG A 42 15.17 -14.68 -5.41
CA ARG A 42 13.84 -15.27 -5.69
C ARG A 42 12.68 -14.51 -5.03
N ASN A 43 12.92 -13.78 -3.93
CA ASN A 43 11.86 -13.18 -3.12
C ASN A 43 12.00 -11.66 -2.96
N SER A 44 13.08 -11.02 -3.43
CA SER A 44 13.30 -9.58 -3.30
C SER A 44 13.14 -8.83 -4.63
N LEU A 45 12.39 -7.73 -4.58
CA LEU A 45 12.14 -6.82 -5.68
C LEU A 45 12.54 -5.40 -5.29
N VAL A 46 13.17 -4.70 -6.23
CA VAL A 46 13.40 -3.25 -6.20
C VAL A 46 12.61 -2.64 -7.34
N THR A 47 11.69 -1.74 -7.04
CA THR A 47 10.85 -1.10 -8.06
C THR A 47 11.33 0.31 -8.34
N LEU A 48 11.79 0.58 -9.55
CA LEU A 48 12.04 1.94 -10.00
C LEU A 48 10.70 2.58 -10.41
N ILE A 49 10.42 3.79 -9.96
CA ILE A 49 9.19 4.51 -10.30
C ILE A 49 9.47 5.91 -10.83
N SER A 50 8.59 6.38 -11.71
CA SER A 50 8.62 7.77 -12.18
C SER A 50 8.10 8.74 -11.11
N SER A 51 8.25 10.04 -11.40
CA SER A 51 7.70 11.12 -10.58
C SER A 51 6.15 11.13 -10.50
N LYS A 52 5.45 10.47 -11.43
CA LYS A 52 3.97 10.42 -11.46
C LYS A 52 3.36 9.53 -10.38
N LEU A 53 4.07 8.51 -9.94
CA LEU A 53 3.56 7.59 -8.92
C LEU A 53 3.85 8.13 -7.52
N PRO A 54 2.96 7.94 -6.54
CA PRO A 54 3.29 8.19 -5.14
C PRO A 54 4.43 7.26 -4.68
N ASN A 55 5.09 7.61 -3.57
CA ASN A 55 6.03 6.66 -2.96
C ASN A 55 5.25 5.48 -2.37
N TYR A 56 5.82 4.27 -2.45
CA TYR A 56 5.27 3.06 -1.87
C TYR A 56 6.40 2.10 -1.46
N PRO A 57 6.11 1.05 -0.67
CA PRO A 57 7.12 0.08 -0.22
C PRO A 57 7.92 -0.54 -1.36
N ALA A 58 9.17 -0.91 -1.10
CA ALA A 58 10.08 -1.51 -2.09
C ALA A 58 10.31 -0.66 -3.36
N ALA A 59 10.14 0.68 -3.29
CA ALA A 59 10.28 1.58 -4.43
C ALA A 59 11.42 2.60 -4.32
N ILE A 60 12.03 2.90 -5.46
CA ILE A 60 12.99 3.99 -5.69
C ILE A 60 12.38 4.95 -6.71
N LYS A 61 12.09 6.17 -6.29
CA LYS A 61 11.56 7.22 -7.16
C LYS A 61 12.70 7.91 -7.89
N LEU A 62 12.63 7.92 -9.21
CA LEU A 62 13.59 8.60 -10.07
C LEU A 62 13.25 10.08 -10.21
N ASP A 63 14.27 10.92 -10.29
CA ASP A 63 14.16 12.33 -10.62
C ASP A 63 14.12 12.50 -12.14
N ILE A 64 12.98 12.10 -12.71
CA ILE A 64 12.66 12.22 -14.14
C ILE A 64 11.39 13.06 -14.30
N THR A 65 11.21 13.67 -15.46
CA THR A 65 10.02 14.49 -15.74
C THR A 65 8.77 13.61 -15.84
N GLU A 66 7.59 14.16 -15.54
CA GLU A 66 6.35 13.38 -15.47
C GLU A 66 5.92 12.77 -16.81
N ASP A 67 6.30 13.36 -17.93
CA ASP A 67 6.05 12.89 -19.28
C ASP A 67 6.97 11.73 -19.70
N GLN A 68 8.11 11.56 -19.04
CA GLN A 68 9.06 10.48 -19.33
C GLN A 68 8.53 9.13 -18.85
N LYS A 69 8.52 8.15 -19.77
CA LYS A 69 8.13 6.78 -19.48
C LYS A 69 9.35 5.90 -19.24
N LEU A 70 9.31 5.05 -18.22
CA LEU A 70 10.41 4.13 -17.94
C LEU A 70 10.68 3.18 -19.12
N CYS A 71 9.64 2.69 -19.79
CA CYS A 71 9.78 1.87 -20.99
C CYS A 71 10.56 2.56 -22.14
N SER A 72 10.57 3.89 -22.21
CA SER A 72 11.32 4.64 -23.25
C SER A 72 12.84 4.73 -23.02
N PHE A 73 13.31 4.41 -21.82
CA PHE A 73 14.75 4.37 -21.51
C PHE A 73 15.43 3.08 -21.99
N GLY A 74 14.68 2.17 -22.61
CA GLY A 74 15.22 0.94 -23.18
C GLY A 74 15.35 -0.22 -22.19
N PHE A 75 14.79 -0.11 -20.98
CA PHE A 75 14.66 -1.25 -20.06
C PHE A 75 13.94 -2.41 -20.75
N LYS A 76 14.51 -3.60 -20.66
CA LYS A 76 13.95 -4.83 -21.23
C LYS A 76 13.92 -5.92 -20.17
N VAL A 77 12.86 -6.72 -20.20
CA VAL A 77 12.75 -7.92 -19.35
C VAL A 77 13.93 -8.85 -19.63
N GLY A 78 14.54 -9.38 -18.58
CA GLY A 78 15.72 -10.25 -18.66
C GLY A 78 17.06 -9.52 -18.64
N THR A 79 17.09 -8.20 -18.78
CA THR A 79 18.34 -7.43 -18.73
C THR A 79 18.95 -7.45 -17.33
N LYS A 80 20.27 -7.62 -17.25
CA LYS A 80 20.99 -7.63 -15.98
C LYS A 80 21.11 -6.24 -15.37
N ALA A 81 20.88 -6.16 -14.08
CA ALA A 81 21.13 -5.01 -13.24
C ALA A 81 22.20 -5.35 -12.19
N ILE A 82 22.98 -4.33 -11.80
CA ILE A 82 24.00 -4.42 -10.76
C ILE A 82 23.61 -3.39 -9.71
N VAL A 83 23.33 -3.84 -8.49
CA VAL A 83 22.71 -3.03 -7.43
C VAL A 83 23.62 -2.99 -6.21
N ASN A 84 23.82 -1.79 -5.65
CA ASN A 84 24.42 -1.58 -4.34
C ASN A 84 23.79 -0.34 -3.69
N LYS A 85 24.28 0.05 -2.50
CA LYS A 85 23.78 1.20 -1.73
C LYS A 85 23.91 2.55 -2.43
N ASP A 86 24.87 2.69 -3.35
CA ASP A 86 25.24 3.97 -3.94
C ASP A 86 24.62 4.14 -5.35
N GLU A 87 24.41 3.04 -6.07
CA GLU A 87 23.98 3.05 -7.47
C GLU A 87 23.29 1.75 -7.94
N ILE A 88 22.44 1.90 -8.96
CA ILE A 88 21.90 0.80 -9.79
C ILE A 88 22.40 0.98 -11.21
N LYS A 89 23.15 0.00 -11.72
CA LYS A 89 23.71 0.00 -13.07
C LYS A 89 23.01 -1.01 -13.95
N ILE A 90 22.75 -0.62 -15.19
CA ILE A 90 22.20 -1.50 -16.24
C ILE A 90 23.09 -1.34 -17.48
N PRO A 91 24.22 -2.07 -17.53
CA PRO A 91 25.28 -1.84 -18.52
C PRO A 91 24.82 -2.00 -19.97
N GLU A 92 23.96 -2.97 -20.25
CA GLU A 92 23.46 -3.28 -21.61
C GLU A 92 22.79 -2.09 -22.30
N ILE A 93 22.16 -1.20 -21.51
CA ILE A 93 21.46 -0.01 -22.02
C ILE A 93 22.16 1.29 -21.59
N CYS A 94 23.37 1.18 -21.06
CA CYS A 94 24.19 2.31 -20.63
C CYS A 94 23.47 3.24 -19.61
N ILE A 95 22.67 2.67 -18.69
CA ILE A 95 22.02 3.44 -17.63
C ILE A 95 22.74 3.23 -16.30
N SER A 96 22.94 4.32 -15.56
CA SER A 96 23.32 4.29 -14.16
C SER A 96 22.42 5.23 -13.36
N ILE A 97 21.88 4.72 -12.25
CA ILE A 97 20.96 5.42 -11.37
C ILE A 97 21.69 5.66 -10.06
N LYS A 98 21.96 6.92 -9.74
CA LYS A 98 22.64 7.31 -8.51
C LYS A 98 21.64 7.37 -7.35
N LEU A 99 21.92 6.63 -6.29
CA LEU A 99 21.08 6.55 -5.08
C LEU A 99 21.54 7.52 -3.99
N THR A 100 22.83 7.86 -3.96
CA THR A 100 23.38 8.78 -2.97
C THR A 100 22.69 10.16 -3.03
N GLY A 101 22.24 10.65 -1.89
CA GLY A 101 21.53 11.94 -1.79
C GLY A 101 20.02 11.86 -1.96
N ALA A 102 19.47 10.68 -2.29
CA ALA A 102 18.03 10.46 -2.29
C ALA A 102 17.45 10.57 -0.86
N LYS A 103 16.25 11.12 -0.73
CA LYS A 103 15.55 11.16 0.55
C LYS A 103 15.01 9.79 0.92
N VAL A 104 15.23 9.35 2.15
CA VAL A 104 14.56 8.14 2.64
C VAL A 104 13.09 8.48 2.89
N TRP A 105 12.19 7.68 2.30
CA TRP A 105 10.76 7.75 2.54
C TRP A 105 10.35 6.58 3.44
N ASP A 106 9.82 6.91 4.61
CA ASP A 106 9.34 5.94 5.58
C ASP A 106 7.84 5.70 5.38
N SER A 107 7.46 4.44 5.21
CA SER A 107 6.07 4.00 5.07
C SER A 107 5.40 3.73 6.42
N SER A 108 6.13 3.89 7.53
CA SER A 108 5.63 3.64 8.86
C SER A 108 4.36 4.46 9.15
N PRO A 109 3.39 3.87 9.87
CA PRO A 109 2.19 4.57 10.33
C PRO A 109 2.55 5.91 10.99
N LEU A 110 1.83 6.97 10.61
CA LEU A 110 2.05 8.28 11.21
C LEU A 110 1.23 8.40 12.49
N PHE A 111 1.91 8.68 13.59
CA PHE A 111 1.28 8.85 14.89
C PHE A 111 1.22 10.33 15.28
N PHE A 112 0.04 10.94 15.11
CA PHE A 112 -0.22 12.32 15.52
C PHE A 112 -1.31 12.36 16.59
N ARG A 113 -1.04 13.11 17.66
CA ARG A 113 -2.07 13.48 18.62
C ARG A 113 -2.69 14.80 18.19
N SER A 114 -4.01 14.86 18.22
CA SER A 114 -4.79 16.04 17.90
C SER A 114 -5.75 16.36 19.05
N THR A 115 -6.06 17.64 19.25
CA THR A 115 -7.00 18.11 20.28
C THR A 115 -8.43 18.24 19.76
N VAL A 116 -8.75 17.59 18.63
CA VAL A 116 -10.08 17.59 18.02
C VAL A 116 -11.09 16.99 19.00
N SER A 117 -12.23 17.66 19.18
CA SER A 117 -13.31 17.18 20.05
C SER A 117 -14.01 15.95 19.48
N GLU A 118 -14.61 15.14 20.35
CA GLU A 118 -15.43 14.00 19.96
C GLU A 118 -16.58 14.40 19.02
N GLU A 119 -17.19 15.56 19.24
CA GLU A 119 -18.23 16.09 18.36
C GLU A 119 -17.74 16.27 16.91
N ILE A 120 -16.53 16.80 16.73
CA ILE A 120 -15.94 16.98 15.40
C ILE A 120 -15.57 15.62 14.79
N LEU A 121 -15.07 14.67 15.59
CA LEU A 121 -14.81 13.31 15.11
C LEU A 121 -16.08 12.63 14.60
N ASN A 122 -17.17 12.70 15.36
CA ASN A 122 -18.46 12.13 14.94
C ASN A 122 -18.98 12.80 13.66
N LYS A 123 -18.86 14.13 13.53
CA LYS A 123 -19.20 14.85 12.28
C LYS A 123 -18.35 14.37 11.10
N ASN A 124 -17.05 14.14 11.31
CA ASN A 124 -16.16 13.66 10.26
C ASN A 124 -16.46 12.21 9.86
N ILE A 125 -16.81 11.34 10.80
CA ILE A 125 -17.22 9.96 10.53
C ILE A 125 -18.50 9.94 9.69
N GLU A 126 -19.53 10.70 10.07
CA GLU A 126 -20.75 10.82 9.25
C GLU A 126 -20.43 11.41 7.87
N LYS A 127 -19.52 12.39 7.80
CA LYS A 127 -19.10 12.95 6.51
C LYS A 127 -18.41 11.92 5.62
N ILE A 128 -17.55 11.07 6.18
CA ILE A 128 -16.91 9.96 5.46
C ILE A 128 -17.98 9.00 4.95
N ARG A 129 -18.94 8.61 5.81
CA ARG A 129 -20.06 7.75 5.43
C ARG A 129 -20.86 8.34 4.26
N ASP A 130 -21.22 9.62 4.32
CA ASP A 130 -21.94 10.31 3.23
C ASP A 130 -21.14 10.29 1.92
N LEU A 131 -19.83 10.56 2.00
CA LEU A 131 -18.95 10.53 0.82
C LEU A 131 -18.82 9.11 0.26
N THR A 132 -18.70 8.09 1.11
CA THR A 132 -18.67 6.68 0.69
C THR A 132 -19.98 6.26 0.01
N LEU A 133 -21.14 6.68 0.53
CA LEU A 133 -22.43 6.40 -0.11
C LEU A 133 -22.62 7.17 -1.42
N LYS A 134 -22.02 8.35 -1.55
CA LYS A 134 -22.14 9.19 -2.75
C LYS A 134 -21.21 8.74 -3.89
N TYR A 135 -19.99 8.33 -3.56
CA TYR A 135 -18.92 8.06 -4.54
C TYR A 135 -18.45 6.60 -4.57
N GLY A 136 -18.84 5.79 -3.59
CA GLY A 136 -18.49 4.37 -3.54
C GLY A 136 -19.36 3.52 -4.45
N GLU A 137 -18.87 2.33 -4.76
CA GLU A 137 -19.58 1.35 -5.59
C GLU A 137 -20.73 0.72 -4.80
N MET A 138 -21.97 1.07 -5.16
CA MET A 138 -23.19 0.62 -4.48
C MET A 138 -23.55 -0.82 -4.83
N GLU A 139 -23.06 -1.38 -5.94
CA GLU A 139 -23.08 -2.82 -6.20
C GLU A 139 -21.99 -3.58 -5.43
N GLY A 140 -21.08 -2.87 -4.76
CA GLY A 140 -20.03 -3.38 -3.90
C GLY A 140 -20.30 -3.20 -2.39
N ILE A 141 -19.23 -3.05 -1.60
CA ILE A 141 -19.27 -2.97 -0.13
C ILE A 141 -19.90 -1.69 0.40
N ALA A 142 -19.88 -0.59 -0.37
CA ALA A 142 -20.37 0.72 0.10
C ALA A 142 -21.83 0.67 0.58
N SER A 143 -22.65 -0.17 -0.07
CA SER A 143 -24.04 -0.41 0.29
C SER A 143 -24.25 -0.97 1.70
N ILE A 144 -23.22 -1.46 2.40
CA ILE A 144 -23.34 -1.84 3.81
C ILE A 144 -23.73 -0.63 4.68
N LEU A 145 -23.30 0.58 4.30
CA LEU A 145 -23.52 1.81 5.08
C LEU A 145 -24.89 2.46 4.86
N ASP A 146 -25.69 1.94 3.92
CA ASP A 146 -26.92 2.59 3.44
C ASP A 146 -28.17 2.28 4.28
N GLY A 147 -28.08 1.33 5.21
CA GLY A 147 -29.21 0.88 6.05
C GLY A 147 -30.23 0.01 5.30
N ASP A 148 -29.79 -0.82 4.35
CA ASP A 148 -30.61 -1.75 3.54
C ASP A 148 -31.53 -1.07 2.52
N LYS A 149 -31.15 0.13 2.06
CA LYS A 149 -31.91 0.88 1.05
C LYS A 149 -31.73 0.35 -0.37
N VAL A 150 -30.55 -0.16 -0.70
CA VAL A 150 -30.23 -0.70 -2.03
C VAL A 150 -30.13 -2.22 -1.96
N ALA A 151 -30.86 -2.89 -2.85
CA ALA A 151 -30.73 -4.33 -3.04
C ALA A 151 -29.36 -4.65 -3.66
N ASN A 152 -28.55 -5.42 -2.94
CA ASN A 152 -27.22 -5.80 -3.40
C ASN A 152 -26.93 -7.26 -2.99
N HIS A 153 -26.77 -8.13 -3.98
CA HIS A 153 -26.49 -9.55 -3.78
C HIS A 153 -25.14 -9.79 -3.08
N TYR A 154 -24.14 -9.00 -3.43
CA TYR A 154 -22.82 -9.08 -2.84
C TYR A 154 -22.86 -8.70 -1.35
N LYS A 155 -23.53 -7.59 -1.01
CA LYS A 155 -23.81 -7.21 0.38
C LYS A 155 -24.52 -8.34 1.13
N ASN A 156 -25.60 -8.89 0.56
CA ASN A 156 -26.37 -9.96 1.19
C ASN A 156 -25.52 -11.21 1.47
N PHE A 157 -24.54 -11.48 0.60
CA PHE A 157 -23.60 -12.57 0.78
C PHE A 157 -22.63 -12.34 1.96
N ILE A 158 -22.07 -11.12 2.10
CA ILE A 158 -21.03 -10.84 3.10
C ILE A 158 -21.55 -10.29 4.44
N ILE A 159 -22.75 -9.71 4.49
CA ILE A 159 -23.23 -8.93 5.64
C ILE A 159 -23.25 -9.71 6.94
N ASN A 160 -23.54 -11.02 6.89
CA ASN A 160 -23.52 -11.87 8.09
C ASN A 160 -22.10 -12.03 8.62
N SER A 161 -21.10 -12.20 7.75
CA SER A 161 -19.69 -12.25 8.15
C SER A 161 -19.22 -10.91 8.70
N VAL A 162 -19.63 -9.79 8.09
CA VAL A 162 -19.34 -8.44 8.61
C VAL A 162 -19.93 -8.25 10.02
N LYS A 163 -21.20 -8.59 10.24
CA LYS A 163 -21.85 -8.49 11.57
C LYS A 163 -21.15 -9.35 12.62
N ARG A 164 -20.75 -10.58 12.25
CA ARG A 164 -19.99 -11.50 13.12
C ARG A 164 -18.61 -10.95 13.44
N LEU A 165 -17.91 -10.38 12.45
CA LEU A 165 -16.62 -9.74 12.65
C LEU A 165 -16.72 -8.55 13.61
N THR A 166 -17.68 -7.64 13.40
CA THR A 166 -17.91 -6.49 14.29
C THR A 166 -18.21 -6.95 15.71
N ARG A 167 -19.07 -7.96 15.89
CA ARG A 167 -19.36 -8.53 17.20
C ARG A 167 -18.12 -9.13 17.86
N GLY A 168 -17.38 -9.98 17.15
CA GLY A 168 -16.16 -10.60 17.68
C GLY A 168 -15.12 -9.56 18.12
N ILE A 169 -14.99 -8.46 17.37
CA ILE A 169 -14.14 -7.33 17.75
C ILE A 169 -14.64 -6.65 19.03
N SER A 170 -15.93 -6.32 19.11
CA SER A 170 -16.52 -5.68 20.30
C SER A 170 -16.43 -6.54 21.56
N ASP A 171 -16.60 -7.85 21.41
CA ASP A 171 -16.62 -8.82 22.51
C ASP A 171 -15.21 -9.35 22.86
N PHE A 172 -14.17 -8.89 22.15
CA PHE A 172 -12.80 -9.44 22.21
C PHE A 172 -12.73 -10.96 21.98
N ASP A 173 -13.66 -11.52 21.21
CA ASP A 173 -13.67 -12.93 20.81
C ASP A 173 -12.77 -13.14 19.59
N TYR A 174 -11.48 -13.39 19.86
CA TYR A 174 -10.48 -13.64 18.82
C TYR A 174 -10.83 -14.82 17.91
N LYS A 175 -11.54 -15.84 18.42
CA LYS A 175 -11.91 -17.01 17.63
C LYS A 175 -12.99 -16.63 16.63
N GLU A 176 -14.02 -15.90 17.06
CA GLU A 176 -15.08 -15.42 16.19
C GLU A 176 -14.56 -14.38 15.18
N THR A 177 -13.71 -13.45 15.61
CA THR A 177 -13.03 -12.48 14.72
C THR A 177 -12.25 -13.20 13.62
N ALA A 178 -11.47 -14.22 13.95
CA ALA A 178 -10.69 -14.99 12.97
C ALA A 178 -11.61 -15.76 12.01
N GLU A 179 -12.62 -16.47 12.50
CA GLU A 179 -13.55 -17.24 11.67
C GLU A 179 -14.42 -16.36 10.77
N ALA A 180 -14.85 -15.20 11.25
CA ALA A 180 -15.58 -14.23 10.44
C ALA A 180 -14.69 -13.60 9.37
N SER A 181 -13.44 -13.27 9.69
CA SER A 181 -12.47 -12.71 8.73
C SER A 181 -12.15 -13.69 7.61
N LYS A 182 -11.94 -14.98 7.90
CA LYS A 182 -11.71 -16.02 6.88
C LYS A 182 -12.80 -16.09 5.82
N ARG A 183 -14.04 -15.76 6.19
CA ARG A 183 -15.19 -15.75 5.28
C ARG A 183 -15.29 -14.49 4.43
N LEU A 184 -14.42 -13.52 4.65
CA LEU A 184 -14.36 -12.27 3.89
C LEU A 184 -13.16 -12.23 2.93
N ILE A 185 -12.08 -12.97 3.23
CA ILE A 185 -10.85 -12.99 2.43
C ILE A 185 -11.14 -13.34 0.98
N GLY A 186 -10.62 -12.53 0.06
CA GLY A 186 -10.68 -12.75 -1.38
C GLY A 186 -12.03 -12.45 -2.01
N LEU A 187 -12.98 -11.87 -1.28
CA LEU A 187 -14.31 -11.55 -1.79
C LEU A 187 -14.40 -10.12 -2.37
N GLY A 188 -15.16 -10.00 -3.45
CA GLY A 188 -15.56 -8.71 -4.02
C GLY A 188 -14.85 -8.36 -5.33
N PRO A 189 -15.36 -7.32 -6.02
CA PRO A 189 -14.77 -6.86 -7.27
C PRO A 189 -13.41 -6.19 -7.02
N GLY A 190 -12.57 -6.16 -8.06
CA GLY A 190 -11.26 -5.49 -8.04
C GLY A 190 -10.08 -6.43 -8.23
N LEU A 191 -8.90 -5.86 -8.48
CA LEU A 191 -7.62 -6.59 -8.47
C LEU A 191 -7.21 -6.96 -7.04
N THR A 192 -7.47 -6.07 -6.09
CA THR A 192 -7.60 -6.37 -4.67
C THR A 192 -9.10 -6.55 -4.42
N PRO A 193 -9.57 -7.76 -4.04
CA PRO A 193 -10.97 -7.96 -3.74
C PRO A 193 -11.44 -6.98 -2.66
N ALA A 194 -12.55 -6.28 -2.90
CA ALA A 194 -12.99 -5.19 -2.02
C ALA A 194 -13.08 -5.57 -0.52
N ALA A 195 -13.36 -6.83 -0.20
CA ALA A 195 -13.40 -7.30 1.19
C ALA A 195 -12.01 -7.37 1.84
N ASP A 196 -10.95 -7.59 1.07
CA ASP A 196 -9.57 -7.54 1.58
C ASP A 196 -9.20 -6.11 1.97
N ASP A 197 -9.58 -5.12 1.15
CA ASP A 197 -9.40 -3.69 1.45
C ASP A 197 -10.24 -3.26 2.68
N PHE A 198 -11.45 -3.79 2.80
CA PHE A 198 -12.29 -3.60 4.00
C PHE A 198 -11.62 -4.18 5.26
N LEU A 199 -11.13 -5.43 5.19
CA LEU A 199 -10.42 -6.07 6.30
C LEU A 199 -9.15 -5.29 6.67
N LEU A 200 -8.40 -4.80 5.69
CA LEU A 200 -7.23 -3.96 5.91
C LEU A 200 -7.60 -2.66 6.64
N GLY A 201 -8.70 -2.02 6.26
CA GLY A 201 -9.23 -0.85 6.95
C GLY A 201 -9.58 -1.11 8.43
N ILE A 202 -10.18 -2.27 8.73
CA ILE A 202 -10.45 -2.71 10.10
C ILE A 202 -9.14 -2.94 10.88
N LEU A 203 -8.17 -3.64 10.30
CA LEU A 203 -6.87 -3.89 10.92
C LEU A 203 -6.12 -2.59 11.22
N ALA A 204 -6.09 -1.66 10.26
CA ALA A 204 -5.48 -0.34 10.45
C ALA A 204 -6.17 0.43 11.59
N SER A 205 -7.50 0.39 11.64
CA SER A 205 -8.29 1.04 12.70
C SER A 205 -7.96 0.45 14.08
N LEU A 206 -7.93 -0.88 14.21
CA LEU A 206 -7.58 -1.57 15.45
C LEU A 206 -6.15 -1.29 15.89
N TYR A 207 -5.20 -1.24 14.95
CA TYR A 207 -3.81 -0.90 15.23
C TYR A 207 -3.67 0.50 15.83
N TYR A 208 -4.32 1.51 15.23
CA TYR A 208 -4.30 2.87 15.78
C TYR A 208 -5.07 2.98 17.11
N ILE A 209 -6.20 2.30 17.27
CA ILE A 209 -6.93 2.26 18.55
C ILE A 209 -6.04 1.67 19.64
N GLY A 210 -5.37 0.55 19.37
CA GLY A 210 -4.43 -0.06 20.30
C GLY A 210 -3.27 0.87 20.67
N TYR A 211 -2.71 1.60 19.68
CA TYR A 211 -1.64 2.55 19.93
C TYR A 211 -2.08 3.74 20.81
N TYR A 212 -3.23 4.35 20.53
CA TYR A 212 -3.68 5.55 21.25
C TYR A 212 -4.37 5.24 22.59
N PHE A 213 -5.06 4.10 22.70
CA PHE A 213 -5.93 3.77 23.82
C PHE A 213 -5.56 2.47 24.55
N GLY A 214 -4.50 1.76 24.14
CA GLY A 214 -4.14 0.42 24.65
C GLY A 214 -4.10 0.28 26.16
N ASN A 215 -3.57 1.29 26.88
CA ASN A 215 -3.51 1.30 28.35
C ASN A 215 -4.84 1.67 29.04
N HIS A 216 -5.88 2.02 28.26
CA HIS A 216 -7.20 2.47 28.73
C HIS A 216 -8.36 1.62 28.20
N LEU A 217 -8.11 0.63 27.33
CA LEU A 217 -9.15 -0.25 26.77
C LEU A 217 -9.85 -1.10 27.84
N GLU A 218 -9.17 -1.43 28.95
CA GLU A 218 -9.81 -2.13 30.07
C GLU A 218 -10.85 -1.27 30.81
N ASN A 219 -10.74 0.06 30.74
CA ASN A 219 -11.64 1.01 31.40
C ASN A 219 -12.83 1.46 30.52
N LEU A 220 -12.90 0.97 29.27
CA LEU A 220 -14.00 1.24 28.33
C LEU A 220 -15.06 0.12 28.32
N LYS A 221 -14.95 -0.86 29.23
CA LYS A 221 -15.96 -1.90 29.48
C LYS A 221 -17.09 -1.39 30.35
#